data_AF-A0A967M0G2-F1
#
_entry.id   AF-A0A967M0G2-F1
#
_cell.length_a   1.000
_cell.length_b   1.000
_cell.length_c   1.000
_cell.angle_alpha   90.00
_cell.angle_beta   90.00
_cell.angle_gamma   90.00
#
_symmetry.space_group_name_H-M   'P 1'
#
loop_
_entity.id
_entity.type
_entity.pdbx_description
1 polymer ?
#
loop_
_entity_poly.entity_id
_entity_poly.type
_entity_poly.pdbx_seq_one_letter_code
_entity_poly.pdbx_strand_id
1 'polypeptide(L)'
;MNSRERFLETMRYGKPDRVPYFEEGIRREVLREWRKQGLPKDADIAQIFPSDQREVIEVDLEPQPKFNKWPRSRSDLKELFRRLLPYGRGRLPRGWTKKVRKWKTRDYPLMLRIHRGFFLSMGVYDWRRFSELMDLLIDDPEFVR
;
A
#
# COMPACT_ATOMS: atom_id res chain seq x y z
N MET A 1 -2.28 -26.08 -4.78
CA MET A 1 -3.02 -25.15 -3.89
C MET A 1 -3.36 -23.88 -4.67
N ASN A 2 -4.47 -23.20 -4.37
CA ASN A 2 -4.70 -21.83 -4.87
C ASN A 2 -3.89 -20.79 -4.07
N SER A 3 -3.83 -19.55 -4.55
CA SER A 3 -3.03 -18.48 -3.92
C SER A 3 -3.44 -18.23 -2.46
N ARG A 4 -4.73 -18.32 -2.14
CA ARG A 4 -5.25 -18.14 -0.77
C ARG A 4 -4.83 -19.28 0.15
N GLU A 5 -4.98 -20.52 -0.26
CA GLU A 5 -4.55 -21.72 0.47
C GLU A 5 -3.06 -21.66 0.76
N ARG A 6 -2.25 -21.39 -0.28
CA ARG A 6 -0.80 -21.30 -0.17
C ARG A 6 -0.38 -20.22 0.83
N PHE A 7 -0.98 -19.03 0.75
CA PHE A 7 -0.72 -17.94 1.69
C PHE A 7 -1.07 -18.34 3.13
N LEU A 8 -2.26 -18.90 3.35
CA LEU A 8 -2.70 -19.31 4.69
C LEU A 8 -1.82 -20.41 5.29
N GLU A 9 -1.46 -21.42 4.49
CA GLU A 9 -0.58 -22.51 4.90
C GLU A 9 0.82 -22.00 5.27
N THR A 10 1.36 -21.08 4.48
CA THR A 10 2.64 -20.41 4.75
C THR A 10 2.59 -19.63 6.07
N MET A 11 1.56 -18.80 6.26
CA MET A 11 1.40 -17.97 7.47
C MET A 11 1.13 -18.80 8.74
N ARG A 12 0.72 -20.06 8.59
CA ARG A 12 0.54 -21.01 9.69
C ARG A 12 1.80 -21.83 9.98
N TYR A 13 2.92 -21.54 9.32
CA TYR A 13 4.16 -22.32 9.40
C TYR A 13 3.96 -23.80 9.02
N GLY A 14 3.05 -24.05 8.08
CA GLY A 14 2.74 -25.38 7.57
C GLY A 14 3.67 -25.82 6.43
N LYS A 15 3.16 -26.67 5.54
CA LYS A 15 3.91 -27.21 4.38
C LYS A 15 3.20 -26.88 3.07
N PRO A 16 3.30 -25.62 2.58
CA PRO A 16 2.70 -25.25 1.31
C PRO A 16 3.37 -25.98 0.13
N ASP A 17 2.69 -26.05 -1.01
CA ASP A 17 3.25 -26.62 -2.25
C ASP A 17 4.48 -25.85 -2.76
N ARG A 18 4.53 -24.53 -2.51
CA ARG A 18 5.70 -23.66 -2.62
C ARG A 18 5.49 -22.36 -1.83
N VAL A 19 6.54 -21.55 -1.69
CA VAL A 19 6.43 -20.21 -1.08
C VAL A 19 5.57 -19.28 -1.97
N PRO A 20 4.64 -18.50 -1.41
CA PRO A 20 3.91 -17.47 -2.14
C PRO A 20 4.85 -16.43 -2.76
N TYR A 21 4.61 -16.09 -4.02
CA TYR A 21 5.35 -15.07 -4.74
C TYR A 21 4.39 -13.97 -5.20
N PHE A 22 4.66 -12.74 -4.78
CA PHE A 22 3.82 -11.58 -5.00
C PHE A 22 4.65 -10.51 -5.74
N GLU A 23 4.35 -10.27 -7.02
CA GLU A 23 5.11 -9.27 -7.78
C GLU A 23 4.76 -7.83 -7.38
N GLU A 24 5.70 -6.89 -7.52
CA GLU A 24 5.46 -5.44 -7.37
C GLU A 24 5.28 -4.74 -8.74
N GLY A 25 5.13 -5.54 -9.81
CA GLY A 25 5.01 -5.09 -11.18
C GLY A 25 6.34 -4.74 -11.85
N ILE A 26 6.32 -4.72 -13.18
CA ILE A 26 7.48 -4.37 -14.01
C ILE A 26 7.37 -2.89 -14.43
N ARG A 27 8.46 -2.13 -14.25
CA ARG A 27 8.52 -0.72 -14.66
C ARG A 27 8.24 -0.57 -16.15
N ARG A 28 7.50 0.48 -16.53
CA ARG A 28 7.15 0.75 -17.93
C ARG A 28 8.39 0.93 -18.80
N GLU A 29 9.45 1.53 -18.25
CA GLU A 29 10.76 1.74 -18.88
C GLU A 29 11.39 0.41 -19.27
N VAL A 30 11.38 -0.56 -18.35
CA VAL A 30 11.94 -1.90 -18.55
C VAL A 30 11.19 -2.62 -19.65
N LEU A 31 9.85 -2.59 -19.62
CA LEU A 31 9.03 -3.18 -20.69
C LEU A 31 9.29 -2.52 -22.05
N ARG A 32 9.56 -1.20 -22.09
CA ARG A 32 9.93 -0.51 -23.34
C ARG A 32 11.27 -1.01 -23.88
N GLU A 33 12.28 -1.19 -23.02
CA GLU A 33 13.59 -1.68 -23.44
C GLU A 33 13.55 -3.16 -23.87
N TRP A 34 12.86 -4.03 -23.13
CA TRP A 34 12.72 -5.44 -23.51
C TRP A 34 12.05 -5.62 -24.87
N ARG A 35 11.06 -4.78 -25.21
CA ARG A 35 10.44 -4.78 -26.54
C ARG A 35 11.42 -4.42 -27.65
N LYS A 36 12.39 -3.53 -27.39
CA LYS A 36 13.47 -3.24 -28.36
C LYS A 36 14.45 -4.41 -28.48
N GLN A 37 14.63 -5.18 -27.42
CA GLN A 37 15.50 -6.36 -27.35
C GLN A 37 14.84 -7.65 -27.89
N GLY A 38 13.59 -7.57 -28.38
CA GLY A 38 12.91 -8.69 -29.04
C GLY A 38 11.72 -9.28 -28.28
N LEU A 39 11.32 -8.70 -27.14
CA LEU A 39 10.08 -9.12 -26.47
C LEU A 39 8.86 -8.78 -27.35
N PRO A 40 8.00 -9.76 -27.70
CA PRO A 40 6.79 -9.51 -28.49
C PRO A 40 5.87 -8.46 -27.85
N LYS A 41 5.17 -7.68 -28.67
CA LYS A 41 4.29 -6.60 -28.19
C LYS A 41 3.08 -7.15 -27.41
N ASP A 42 2.62 -8.32 -27.80
CA ASP A 42 1.51 -9.11 -27.27
C ASP A 42 1.94 -10.18 -26.25
N ALA A 43 3.22 -10.17 -25.85
CA ALA A 43 3.72 -11.10 -24.84
C ALA A 43 2.93 -10.96 -23.53
N ASP A 44 2.39 -12.08 -23.05
CA ASP A 44 1.76 -12.15 -21.74
C ASP A 44 2.83 -12.24 -20.65
N ILE A 45 3.20 -11.09 -20.10
CA ILE A 45 4.21 -10.98 -19.04
C ILE A 45 3.86 -11.84 -17.82
N ALA A 46 2.56 -11.98 -17.50
CA ALA A 46 2.11 -12.75 -16.35
C ALA A 46 2.31 -14.27 -16.56
N GLN A 47 2.38 -14.74 -17.81
CA GLN A 47 2.75 -16.11 -18.12
C GLN A 47 4.26 -16.35 -18.06
N ILE A 48 5.06 -15.37 -18.51
CA ILE A 48 6.52 -15.46 -18.48
C ILE A 48 7.05 -15.40 -17.03
N PHE A 49 6.47 -14.50 -16.22
CA PHE A 49 6.83 -14.30 -14.82
C PHE A 49 5.61 -14.56 -13.91
N PRO A 50 5.22 -15.83 -13.72
CA PRO A 50 4.03 -16.17 -12.97
C PRO A 50 4.18 -15.75 -11.51
N SER A 51 3.14 -15.09 -10.98
CA SER A 51 3.03 -14.72 -9.57
C SER A 51 1.68 -15.16 -9.01
N ASP A 52 1.62 -15.32 -7.69
CA ASP A 52 0.38 -15.61 -7.00
C ASP A 52 -0.53 -14.38 -7.04
N GLN A 53 -1.76 -14.58 -7.50
CA GLN A 53 -2.77 -13.54 -7.47
C GLN A 53 -2.97 -13.01 -6.05
N ARG A 54 -3.00 -11.68 -5.91
CA ARG A 54 -3.44 -10.96 -4.72
C ARG A 54 -4.27 -9.75 -5.13
N GLU A 55 -5.14 -9.30 -4.23
CA GLU A 55 -5.81 -8.01 -4.39
C GLU A 55 -5.57 -7.16 -3.14
N VAL A 56 -5.26 -5.87 -3.34
CA VAL A 56 -5.07 -4.90 -2.26
C VAL A 56 -6.32 -4.02 -2.17
N ILE A 57 -6.88 -3.90 -0.97
CA ILE A 57 -7.91 -2.91 -0.67
C ILE A 57 -7.24 -1.55 -0.48
N GLU A 58 -7.34 -0.70 -1.49
CA GLU A 58 -6.83 0.67 -1.45
C GLU A 58 -7.83 1.58 -0.73
N VAL A 59 -7.58 1.81 0.56
CA VAL A 59 -8.31 2.80 1.36
C VAL A 59 -7.58 4.15 1.33
N ASP A 60 -8.31 5.25 1.52
CA ASP A 60 -7.70 6.56 1.66
C ASP A 60 -7.19 6.76 3.09
N LEU A 61 -5.87 6.69 3.24
CA LEU A 61 -5.15 6.86 4.50
C LEU A 61 -4.63 8.30 4.71
N GLU A 62 -4.92 9.23 3.80
CA GLU A 62 -4.38 10.59 3.85
C GLU A 62 -5.27 11.54 4.68
N PRO A 63 -4.72 12.61 5.26
CA PRO A 63 -5.51 13.64 5.89
C PRO A 63 -6.50 14.29 4.91
N GLN A 64 -7.77 14.39 5.30
CA GLN A 64 -8.82 15.10 4.56
C GLN A 64 -9.33 16.31 5.36
N PRO A 65 -9.22 17.55 4.84
CA PRO A 65 -8.51 17.93 3.61
C PRO A 65 -6.99 17.83 3.77
N LYS A 66 -6.26 17.76 2.65
CA LYS A 66 -4.79 17.71 2.68
C LYS A 66 -4.20 18.95 3.36
N PHE A 67 -3.06 18.77 4.00
CA PHE A 67 -2.31 19.88 4.60
C PHE A 67 -1.47 20.59 3.53
N ASN A 68 -1.55 21.93 3.51
CA ASN A 68 -0.58 22.76 2.78
C ASN A 68 0.72 22.91 3.57
N LYS A 69 0.62 22.89 4.91
CA LYS A 69 1.74 22.86 5.86
C LYS A 69 1.46 21.76 6.87
N TRP A 70 2.38 20.83 7.00
CA TRP A 70 2.22 19.71 7.93
C TRP A 70 2.38 20.18 9.39
N PRO A 71 1.76 19.47 10.34
CA PRO A 71 1.94 19.69 11.79
C PRO A 71 3.41 19.75 12.20
N ARG A 72 3.75 20.67 13.12
CA ARG A 72 5.10 20.83 13.67
C ARG A 72 5.14 20.98 15.18
N SER A 73 3.97 20.92 15.82
CA SER A 73 3.81 21.06 17.25
C SER A 73 2.75 20.10 17.76
N ARG A 74 2.80 19.76 19.04
CA ARG A 74 1.82 18.85 19.66
C ARG A 74 0.38 19.40 19.58
N SER A 75 0.20 20.72 19.62
CA SER A 75 -1.11 21.35 19.42
C SER A 75 -1.71 21.07 18.04
N ASP A 76 -0.87 20.95 17.01
CA ASP A 76 -1.32 20.69 15.63
C ASP A 76 -1.79 19.23 15.43
N LEU A 77 -1.34 18.30 16.28
CA LEU A 77 -1.68 16.87 16.16
C LEU A 77 -3.18 16.61 16.30
N LYS A 78 -3.89 17.41 17.11
CA LYS A 78 -5.35 17.31 17.25
C LYS A 78 -6.05 17.46 15.88
N GLU A 79 -5.56 18.38 15.07
CA GLU A 79 -6.09 18.62 13.73
C GLU A 79 -5.72 17.47 12.77
N LEU A 80 -4.50 16.93 12.88
CA LEU A 80 -4.08 15.75 12.12
C LEU A 80 -5.01 14.56 12.38
N PHE A 81 -5.27 14.22 13.65
CA PHE A 81 -6.17 13.13 14.03
C PHE A 81 -7.58 13.34 13.50
N ARG A 82 -8.12 14.57 13.59
CA ARG A 82 -9.43 14.93 13.05
C ARG A 82 -9.53 14.66 11.54
N ARG A 83 -8.47 14.99 10.80
CA ARG A 83 -8.43 14.78 9.34
C ARG A 83 -8.13 13.35 8.93
N LEU A 84 -7.67 12.50 9.84
CA LEU A 84 -7.41 11.07 9.63
C LEU A 84 -8.57 10.17 10.09
N LEU A 85 -9.73 10.74 10.47
CA LEU A 85 -10.87 9.96 10.93
C LEU A 85 -11.24 8.83 9.93
N PRO A 86 -11.24 7.56 10.38
CA PRO A 86 -11.33 6.40 9.49
C PRO A 86 -12.75 6.17 8.93
N TYR A 87 -13.76 6.76 9.58
CA TYR A 87 -15.16 6.63 9.17
C TYR A 87 -15.64 7.79 8.27
N GLY A 88 -14.71 8.65 7.83
CA GLY A 88 -15.01 9.72 6.88
C GLY A 88 -15.58 9.19 5.56
N ARG A 89 -16.41 9.99 4.89
CA ARG A 89 -16.89 9.68 3.53
C ARG A 89 -15.69 9.57 2.58
N GLY A 90 -15.71 8.60 1.67
CA GLY A 90 -14.66 8.43 0.66
C GLY A 90 -13.42 7.66 1.11
N ARG A 91 -13.38 7.13 2.35
CA ARG A 91 -12.28 6.30 2.85
C ARG A 91 -12.16 4.95 2.15
N LEU A 92 -13.29 4.38 1.75
CA LEU A 92 -13.38 3.09 1.07
C LEU A 92 -13.45 3.27 -0.46
N PRO A 93 -12.96 2.30 -1.24
CA PRO A 93 -13.09 2.32 -2.69
C PRO A 93 -14.54 2.50 -3.17
N ARG A 94 -14.68 3.15 -4.33
CA ARG A 94 -15.97 3.19 -5.04
C ARG A 94 -16.49 1.77 -5.31
N GLY A 95 -17.82 1.61 -5.26
CA GLY A 95 -18.46 0.32 -5.49
C GLY A 95 -18.22 -0.72 -4.38
N TRP A 96 -17.94 -0.28 -3.15
CA TRP A 96 -17.61 -1.13 -2.00
C TRP A 96 -18.50 -2.37 -1.87
N THR A 97 -19.83 -2.20 -1.88
CA THR A 97 -20.79 -3.31 -1.76
C THR A 97 -20.60 -4.38 -2.85
N LYS A 98 -20.33 -3.97 -4.10
CA LYS A 98 -20.08 -4.90 -5.21
C LYS A 98 -18.76 -5.65 -5.01
N LYS A 99 -17.71 -4.94 -4.58
CA LYS A 99 -16.40 -5.54 -4.26
C LYS A 99 -16.52 -6.59 -3.15
N VAL A 100 -17.19 -6.24 -2.04
CA VAL A 100 -17.42 -7.16 -0.91
C VAL A 100 -18.15 -8.42 -1.35
N ARG A 101 -19.19 -8.32 -2.18
CA ARG A 101 -19.89 -9.50 -2.72
C ARG A 101 -18.96 -10.40 -3.53
N LYS A 102 -18.14 -9.83 -4.42
CA LYS A 102 -17.15 -10.58 -5.21
C LYS A 102 -16.10 -11.26 -4.34
N TRP A 103 -15.61 -10.58 -3.30
CA TRP A 103 -14.56 -11.11 -2.44
C TRP A 103 -14.98 -12.29 -1.57
N LYS A 104 -16.27 -12.54 -1.39
CA LYS A 104 -16.75 -13.69 -0.59
C LYS A 104 -16.36 -15.04 -1.17
N THR A 105 -16.23 -15.13 -2.49
CA THR A 105 -15.95 -16.39 -3.20
C THR A 105 -14.55 -16.43 -3.83
N ARG A 106 -13.66 -15.54 -3.41
CA ARG A 106 -12.31 -15.42 -3.97
C ARG A 106 -11.39 -16.56 -3.52
N ASP A 107 -10.45 -16.92 -4.37
CA ASP A 107 -9.40 -17.93 -4.18
C ASP A 107 -7.99 -17.32 -4.03
N TYR A 108 -7.92 -15.99 -3.87
CA TYR A 108 -6.69 -15.24 -3.64
C TYR A 108 -6.71 -14.47 -2.29
N PRO A 109 -5.54 -14.08 -1.75
CA PRO A 109 -5.44 -13.20 -0.60
C PRO A 109 -5.99 -11.81 -0.90
N LEU A 110 -6.73 -11.26 0.05
CA LEU A 110 -7.19 -9.88 0.04
C LEU A 110 -6.45 -9.12 1.14
N MET A 111 -5.63 -8.15 0.76
CA MET A 111 -4.75 -7.42 1.68
C MET A 111 -5.33 -6.03 1.95
N LEU A 112 -5.56 -5.71 3.22
CA LEU A 112 -5.92 -4.34 3.63
C LEU A 112 -4.64 -3.59 4.00
N ARG A 113 -4.35 -2.50 3.29
CA ARG A 113 -3.25 -1.60 3.68
C ARG A 113 -3.76 -0.63 4.73
N ILE A 114 -3.21 -0.71 5.94
CA ILE A 114 -3.65 0.11 7.09
C ILE A 114 -2.73 1.30 7.38
N HIS A 115 -1.55 1.35 6.76
CA HIS A 115 -0.54 2.38 7.00
C HIS A 115 0.35 2.57 5.75
N ARG A 116 0.85 3.79 5.55
CA ARG A 116 1.72 4.14 4.40
C ARG A 116 3.21 3.94 4.72
N GLY A 117 3.57 3.94 6.00
CA GLY A 117 4.95 3.97 6.46
C GLY A 117 5.14 5.17 7.39
N PHE A 118 6.04 5.04 8.36
CA PHE A 118 6.14 5.97 9.49
C PHE A 118 6.29 7.43 9.03
N PHE A 119 7.27 7.70 8.17
CA PHE A 119 7.50 9.03 7.62
C PHE A 119 6.44 9.50 6.62
N LEU A 120 5.90 8.59 5.81
CA LEU A 120 4.85 8.93 4.84
C LEU A 120 3.57 9.40 5.55
N SER A 121 3.21 8.76 6.66
CA SER A 121 2.07 9.17 7.49
C SER A 121 2.29 10.51 8.21
N MET A 122 3.53 10.99 8.28
CA MET A 122 3.88 12.33 8.77
C MET A 122 4.14 13.35 7.64
N GLY A 123 3.84 12.99 6.39
CA GLY A 123 3.89 13.89 5.25
C GLY A 123 5.22 13.99 4.52
N VAL A 124 6.16 13.07 4.77
CA VAL A 124 7.47 13.08 4.10
C VAL A 124 7.33 12.64 2.66
N TYR A 125 7.05 13.60 1.79
CA TYR A 125 6.99 13.41 0.33
C TYR A 125 8.19 14.07 -0.39
N ASP A 126 9.00 14.81 0.36
CA ASP A 126 10.20 15.49 -0.12
C ASP A 126 11.26 15.57 1.00
N TRP A 127 12.45 16.05 0.64
CA TRP A 127 13.57 16.22 1.59
C TRP A 127 13.33 17.30 2.63
N ARG A 128 12.53 18.32 2.33
CA ARG A 128 12.29 19.44 3.23
C ARG A 128 11.52 18.97 4.46
N ARG A 129 10.43 18.23 4.26
CA ARG A 129 9.66 17.66 5.37
C ARG A 129 10.43 16.56 6.09
N PHE A 130 11.26 15.79 5.39
CA PHE A 130 12.13 14.81 6.04
C PHE A 130 13.09 15.49 7.03
N SER A 131 13.83 16.50 6.59
CA SER A 131 14.77 17.23 7.45
C SER A 131 14.07 17.85 8.66
N GLU A 132 12.93 18.49 8.46
CA GLU A 132 12.14 19.09 9.54
C GLU A 132 11.72 18.04 10.60
N LEU A 133 11.37 16.81 10.19
CA LEU A 133 11.06 15.75 11.15
C LEU A 133 12.29 15.18 11.85
N MET A 134 13.46 15.19 11.19
CA MET A 134 14.72 14.80 11.85
C MET A 134 15.08 15.81 12.94
N ASP A 135 14.89 17.11 12.69
CA ASP A 135 15.10 18.14 13.71
C ASP A 135 14.08 17.99 14.86
N LEU A 136 12.79 17.77 14.54
CA LEU A 136 11.75 17.55 15.56
C LEU A 136 11.98 16.28 16.39
N LEU A 137 12.58 15.23 15.83
CA LEU A 137 12.97 14.05 16.60
C LEU A 137 13.98 14.37 17.72
N ILE A 138 14.81 15.39 17.51
CA ILE A 138 15.82 15.85 18.47
C ILE A 138 15.19 16.86 19.44
N ASP A 139 14.49 17.86 18.91
CA ASP A 139 14.02 19.03 19.66
C ASP A 139 12.70 18.78 20.42
N ASP A 140 11.79 17.95 19.87
CA ASP A 140 10.52 17.56 20.50
C ASP A 140 10.15 16.11 20.16
N PRO A 141 10.87 15.10 20.71
CA PRO A 141 10.65 13.69 20.36
C PRO A 141 9.22 13.19 20.61
N GLU A 142 8.52 13.77 21.57
CA GLU A 142 7.13 13.44 21.90
C GLU A 142 6.11 13.97 20.87
N PHE A 143 6.51 14.87 19.96
CA PHE A 143 5.70 15.19 18.78
C PHE A 143 5.69 14.04 17.77
N VAL A 144 6.79 13.28 17.68
CA VAL A 144 7.00 12.24 16.68
C VAL A 144 6.60 10.84 17.19
N ARG A 145 6.64 10.64 18.51
CA ARG A 145 6.28 9.39 19.19
C ARG A 145 4.79 9.08 19.11
#